data_AF-A0A368EWD8-F1
#
_entry.id   AF-A0A368EWD8-F1
#
_cell.length_a   1.000
_cell.length_b   1.000
_cell.length_c   1.000
_cell.angle_alpha   90.00
_cell.angle_beta   90.00
_cell.angle_gamma   90.00
#
_symmetry.space_group_name_H-M   'P 1'
#
loop_
_entity.id
_entity.type
_entity.pdbx_description
1 polymer ?
#
loop_
_entity_poly.entity_id
_entity_poly.type
_entity_poly.pdbx_seq_one_letter_code
_entity_poly.pdbx_strand_id
1 'polypeptide(L)'
;MGRDQIRMRSTGKVDVEKLAEATTVECGTTCSCTSECPSRFAERGRKIPLVVMYTTTKGWSVFAPQIIPAGTFLGVYTGEIIPLCSAISQGISTSYQFTNIHQIPGTKQYVVDASRMGNETRYFNHACGDAANLKAVSLLSRGNLLTNNMLFFTKRTISKGEELTFSYRGKDMEEQKSGIRCL
;
A
#
# COMPACT_ATOMS: atom_id res chain seq x y z
N MET A 1 -26.09 -1.49 -6.16
CA MET A 1 -24.66 -1.39 -6.54
C MET A 1 -24.23 0.06 -6.43
N GLY A 2 -23.55 0.43 -5.35
CA GLY A 2 -23.14 1.83 -5.13
C GLY A 2 -22.78 2.01 -3.66
N ARG A 3 -21.54 1.69 -3.30
CA ARG A 3 -20.88 2.08 -2.04
C ARG A 3 -19.38 2.20 -2.33
N ASP A 4 -18.88 3.43 -2.27
CA ASP A 4 -17.53 3.86 -1.85
C ASP A 4 -16.28 3.22 -2.48
N GLN A 5 -16.21 3.16 -3.81
CA GLN A 5 -14.92 2.97 -4.49
C GLN A 5 -14.15 4.29 -4.54
N ILE A 6 -12.91 4.31 -4.04
CA ILE A 6 -12.00 5.46 -4.22
C ILE A 6 -11.75 5.62 -5.72
N ARG A 7 -12.00 6.82 -6.25
CA ARG A 7 -11.58 7.23 -7.59
C ARG A 7 -10.60 8.39 -7.50
N MET A 8 -9.63 8.38 -8.40
CA MET A 8 -8.67 9.47 -8.53
C MET A 8 -9.36 10.67 -9.18
N ARG A 9 -9.22 11.85 -8.56
CA ARG A 9 -9.69 13.11 -9.12
C ARG A 9 -8.77 13.54 -10.27
N SER A 10 -9.23 14.47 -11.11
CA SER A 10 -8.42 15.11 -12.17
C SER A 10 -7.12 15.72 -11.65
N THR A 11 -7.07 16.11 -10.38
CA THR A 11 -5.87 16.61 -9.70
C THR A 11 -4.82 15.54 -9.38
N GLY A 12 -5.04 14.27 -9.74
CA GLY A 12 -4.15 13.17 -9.39
C GLY A 12 -4.14 12.83 -7.90
N LYS A 13 -5.26 13.10 -7.20
CA LYS A 13 -5.43 12.86 -5.77
C LYS A 13 -6.73 12.14 -5.47
N VAL A 14 -6.77 11.42 -4.36
CA VAL A 14 -7.97 10.78 -3.84
C VAL A 14 -8.63 11.61 -2.75
N ASP A 15 -9.92 11.38 -2.55
CA ASP A 15 -10.65 11.91 -1.40
C ASP A 15 -10.27 11.13 -0.14
N VAL A 16 -9.67 11.83 0.83
CA VAL A 16 -9.17 11.23 2.06
C VAL A 16 -10.29 10.62 2.88
N GLU A 17 -11.47 11.24 2.92
CA GLU A 17 -12.62 10.75 3.70
C GLU A 17 -13.07 9.37 3.18
N LYS A 18 -12.91 9.14 1.87
CA LYS A 18 -13.23 7.86 1.22
C LYS A 18 -12.15 6.80 1.44
N LEU A 19 -10.99 7.14 2.01
CA LEU A 19 -9.94 6.16 2.31
C LEU A 19 -10.30 5.24 3.49
N ALA A 20 -11.27 5.59 4.33
CA ALA A 20 -11.54 4.90 5.59
C ALA A 20 -11.99 3.43 5.44
N GLU A 21 -12.56 3.06 4.29
CA GLU A 21 -13.19 1.75 4.06
C GLU A 21 -12.80 1.08 2.74
N ALA A 22 -11.98 1.75 1.93
CA ALA A 22 -12.15 1.55 0.51
C ALA A 22 -11.14 0.61 -0.13
N THR A 23 -11.70 -0.15 -1.05
CA THR A 23 -11.01 -0.71 -2.19
C THR A 23 -11.09 0.29 -3.35
N THR A 24 -10.07 0.36 -4.19
CA THR A 24 -10.09 1.21 -5.39
C THR A 24 -10.15 0.36 -6.65
N VAL A 25 -10.60 0.95 -7.76
CA VAL A 25 -10.65 0.33 -9.07
C VAL A 25 -9.99 1.28 -10.06
N GLU A 26 -9.03 0.75 -10.81
CA GLU A 26 -8.36 1.47 -11.88
C GLU A 26 -9.11 1.30 -13.21
N CYS A 27 -9.07 2.32 -14.06
CA CYS A 27 -9.55 2.21 -15.42
C CYS A 27 -8.59 1.33 -16.24
N GLY A 28 -9.11 0.23 -16.81
CA GLY A 28 -8.35 -0.65 -17.70
C GLY A 28 -8.56 -0.33 -19.18
N THR A 29 -8.04 -1.19 -20.06
CA THR A 29 -8.22 -1.10 -21.53
C THR A 29 -9.68 -1.21 -21.97
N THR A 30 -10.55 -1.78 -21.14
CA THR A 30 -11.99 -1.91 -21.39
C THR A 30 -12.78 -0.65 -21.08
N CYS A 31 -12.16 0.36 -20.47
CA CYS A 31 -12.81 1.64 -20.19
C CYS A 31 -12.74 2.55 -21.43
N SER A 32 -13.83 3.25 -21.75
CA SER A 32 -13.92 4.20 -22.87
C SER A 32 -13.13 5.51 -22.66
N CYS A 33 -12.53 5.69 -21.49
CA CYS A 33 -11.70 6.85 -21.20
C CYS A 33 -10.37 6.82 -21.95
N THR A 34 -9.80 8.00 -22.19
CA THR A 34 -8.49 8.14 -22.84
C THR A 34 -7.35 7.60 -21.95
N SER A 35 -6.16 7.51 -22.54
CA SER A 35 -4.91 7.22 -21.82
C SER A 35 -4.61 8.25 -20.73
N GLU A 36 -5.20 9.45 -20.78
CA GLU A 36 -5.07 10.54 -19.80
C GLU A 36 -6.03 10.45 -18.61
N CYS A 37 -6.87 9.41 -18.54
CA CYS A 37 -7.77 9.15 -17.39
C CYS A 37 -7.03 9.17 -16.03
N PRO A 38 -7.38 10.07 -15.09
CA PRO A 38 -6.74 10.15 -13.78
C PRO A 38 -6.82 8.84 -12.98
N SER A 39 -7.85 8.04 -13.25
CA SER A 39 -8.04 6.70 -12.67
C SER A 39 -7.14 5.63 -13.29
N ARG A 40 -6.06 5.97 -14.00
CA ARG A 40 -4.95 5.08 -14.46
C ARG A 40 -3.65 5.36 -13.68
N PHE A 41 -3.78 5.63 -12.38
CA PHE A 41 -2.70 6.18 -11.57
C PHE A 41 -1.63 5.16 -11.17
N ALA A 42 -1.98 3.88 -10.97
CA ALA A 42 -1.02 2.85 -10.62
C ALA A 42 -0.20 2.47 -11.86
N GLU A 43 -0.84 2.39 -13.03
CA GLU A 43 -0.19 2.23 -14.34
C GLU A 43 0.83 3.34 -14.60
N ARG A 44 0.50 4.59 -14.26
CA ARG A 44 1.39 5.75 -14.47
C ARG A 44 2.49 5.90 -13.42
N GLY A 45 2.44 5.14 -12.34
CA GLY A 45 3.40 5.21 -11.25
C GLY A 45 3.38 6.52 -10.45
N ARG A 46 4.22 6.57 -9.41
CA ARG A 46 4.40 7.73 -8.53
C ARG A 46 4.93 8.94 -9.31
N LYS A 47 4.43 10.13 -8.97
CA LYS A 47 4.85 11.42 -9.58
C LYS A 47 5.67 12.33 -8.67
N ILE A 48 5.86 11.95 -7.42
CA ILE A 48 6.62 12.72 -6.44
C ILE A 48 7.92 11.99 -6.06
N PRO A 49 9.00 12.71 -5.72
CA PRO A 49 10.22 12.10 -5.23
C PRO A 49 10.05 11.60 -3.79
N LEU A 50 10.73 10.51 -3.46
CA LEU A 50 10.88 9.97 -2.11
C LEU A 50 12.37 9.81 -1.82
N VAL A 51 12.77 9.88 -0.54
CA VAL A 51 14.16 9.66 -0.13
C VAL A 51 14.20 8.47 0.82
N VAL A 52 15.03 7.47 0.48
CA VAL A 52 15.30 6.32 1.33
C VAL A 52 16.56 6.60 2.14
N MET A 53 16.49 6.48 3.46
CA MET A 53 17.63 6.68 4.36
C MET A 53 17.66 5.59 5.42
N TYR A 54 18.86 5.27 5.90
CA TYR A 54 19.03 4.41 7.06
C TYR A 54 18.94 5.23 8.34
N THR A 55 18.12 4.79 9.29
CA THR A 55 17.99 5.37 10.63
C THR A 55 18.54 4.41 11.67
N THR A 56 19.08 4.94 12.76
CA THR A 56 19.69 4.13 13.82
C THR A 56 18.68 3.31 14.61
N THR A 57 17.43 3.76 14.67
CA THR A 57 16.37 3.15 15.50
C THR A 57 15.45 2.22 14.70
N LYS A 58 15.08 2.59 13.46
CA LYS A 58 14.13 1.84 12.63
C LYS A 58 14.77 1.17 11.40
N GLY A 59 16.07 1.36 11.19
CA GLY A 59 16.76 0.89 9.99
C GLY A 59 16.34 1.69 8.75
N TRP A 60 16.21 1.01 7.61
CA TRP A 60 15.79 1.64 6.37
C TRP A 60 14.40 2.25 6.48
N SER A 61 14.27 3.52 6.13
CA SER A 61 13.06 4.32 6.28
C SER A 61 12.89 5.24 5.07
N VAL A 62 11.66 5.65 4.77
CA VAL A 62 11.38 6.56 3.65
C VAL A 62 10.88 7.90 4.16
N PHE A 63 11.38 8.99 3.59
CA PHE A 63 11.06 10.36 3.98
C PHE A 63 10.58 11.19 2.79
N ALA A 64 9.77 12.21 3.11
CA ALA A 64 9.31 13.20 2.15
C ALA A 64 10.37 14.30 1.91
N PRO A 65 10.98 14.44 0.72
CA PRO A 65 11.94 15.52 0.44
C PRO A 65 11.29 16.90 0.27
N GLN A 66 9.97 16.92 0.16
CA GLN A 66 9.15 18.11 -0.06
C GLN A 66 7.80 17.94 0.65
N ILE A 67 7.02 19.01 0.73
CA ILE A 67 5.63 18.90 1.19
C ILE A 67 4.85 18.01 0.21
N ILE A 68 4.13 17.03 0.75
CA ILE A 68 3.27 16.12 -0.04
C ILE A 68 1.82 16.35 0.38
N PRO A 69 0.95 16.83 -0.51
CA PRO A 69 -0.46 17.06 -0.17
C PRO A 69 -1.19 15.77 0.25
N ALA A 70 -2.27 15.93 1.01
CA ALA A 70 -3.18 14.82 1.32
C ALA A 70 -3.78 14.16 0.05
N GLY A 71 -4.08 12.87 0.13
CA GLY A 71 -4.65 12.08 -0.96
C GLY A 71 -3.68 11.78 -2.11
N THR A 72 -2.38 12.00 -1.93
CA THR A 72 -1.37 11.77 -2.98
C THR A 72 -0.99 10.30 -3.04
N PHE A 73 -0.96 9.73 -4.25
CA PHE A 73 -0.50 8.36 -4.50
C PHE A 73 1.03 8.24 -4.39
N LEU A 74 1.50 7.27 -3.61
CA LEU A 74 2.93 7.06 -3.33
C LEU A 74 3.52 5.81 -3.99
N GLY A 75 2.69 4.87 -4.42
CA GLY A 75 3.18 3.67 -5.10
C GLY A 75 2.43 2.41 -4.73
N VAL A 76 2.82 1.34 -5.41
CA VAL A 76 2.35 -0.02 -5.18
C VAL A 76 3.37 -0.77 -4.35
N TYR A 77 2.92 -1.59 -3.40
CA TYR A 77 3.78 -2.57 -2.74
C TYR A 77 4.14 -3.69 -3.70
N THR A 78 5.41 -3.76 -4.09
CA THR A 78 5.89 -4.76 -5.05
C THR A 78 6.82 -5.76 -4.37
N GLY A 79 6.77 -7.01 -4.84
CA GLY A 79 7.63 -8.09 -4.42
C GLY A 79 7.33 -9.37 -5.21
N GLU A 80 7.96 -10.47 -4.83
CA GLU A 80 7.70 -11.78 -5.42
C GLU A 80 6.32 -12.30 -4.98
N ILE A 81 5.54 -12.84 -5.93
CA ILE A 81 4.25 -13.46 -5.62
C ILE A 81 4.48 -14.94 -5.34
N ILE A 82 4.30 -15.36 -4.08
CA ILE A 82 4.52 -16.73 -3.64
C ILE A 82 3.23 -17.34 -3.06
N PRO A 83 3.00 -18.65 -3.18
CA PRO A 83 1.89 -19.31 -2.50
C PRO A 83 2.00 -19.18 -0.97
N LEU A 84 0.87 -18.92 -0.29
CA LEU A 84 0.86 -18.75 1.17
C LEU A 84 1.42 -19.99 1.91
N CYS A 85 1.11 -21.19 1.44
CA CYS A 85 1.63 -22.42 2.04
C CYS A 85 3.17 -22.50 1.99
N SER A 86 3.77 -22.01 0.90
CA SER A 86 5.22 -21.93 0.75
C SER A 86 5.84 -20.85 1.64
N ALA A 87 5.14 -19.75 1.89
CA ALA A 87 5.60 -18.71 2.81
C ALA A 87 5.66 -19.23 4.26
N ILE A 88 4.63 -19.98 4.69
CA ILE A 88 4.55 -20.57 6.02
C ILE A 88 5.62 -21.64 6.23
N SER A 89 5.84 -22.52 5.24
CA SER A 89 6.76 -23.65 5.39
C SER A 89 8.24 -23.28 5.42
N GLN A 90 8.63 -22.14 4.82
CA GLN A 90 10.03 -21.74 4.71
C GLN A 90 10.58 -21.03 5.96
N GLY A 91 9.74 -20.73 6.97
CA GLY A 91 10.19 -20.02 8.18
C GLY A 91 10.79 -18.62 7.88
N ILE A 92 10.46 -18.06 6.72
CA ILE A 92 10.99 -16.77 6.27
C ILE A 92 10.42 -15.68 7.16
N SER A 93 11.27 -14.70 7.51
CA SER A 93 10.85 -13.49 8.22
C SER A 93 9.68 -12.84 7.47
N THR A 94 8.53 -12.73 8.15
CA THR A 94 7.31 -12.14 7.61
C THR A 94 7.37 -10.61 7.55
N SER A 95 8.51 -10.01 7.90
CA SER A 95 8.69 -8.55 8.04
C SER A 95 8.43 -7.76 6.74
N TYR A 96 8.57 -8.41 5.58
CA TYR A 96 8.35 -7.82 4.26
C TYR A 96 7.23 -8.51 3.47
N GLN A 97 6.39 -9.29 4.14
CA GLN A 97 5.32 -10.04 3.51
C GLN A 97 3.99 -9.31 3.68
N PHE A 98 3.26 -9.18 2.58
CA PHE A 98 1.89 -8.70 2.56
C PHE A 98 0.97 -9.82 2.05
N THR A 99 0.05 -10.27 2.91
CA THR A 99 -0.90 -11.32 2.54
C THR A 99 -2.06 -10.72 1.75
N ASN A 100 -2.20 -11.17 0.50
CA ASN A 100 -3.31 -10.79 -0.34
C ASN A 100 -4.44 -11.80 -0.16
N ILE A 101 -5.24 -11.62 0.89
CA ILE A 101 -6.35 -12.53 1.17
C ILE A 101 -7.50 -12.18 0.22
N HIS A 102 -7.49 -12.73 -0.98
CA HIS A 102 -8.77 -13.04 -1.60
C HIS A 102 -9.41 -14.13 -0.72
N GLN A 103 -10.36 -13.72 0.12
CA GLN A 103 -11.22 -14.62 0.89
C GLN A 103 -12.27 -15.25 -0.04
N ILE A 104 -11.84 -15.88 -1.13
CA ILE A 104 -12.72 -16.75 -1.91
C ILE A 104 -12.45 -18.18 -1.41
N PRO A 105 -13.37 -18.77 -0.62
CA PRO A 105 -13.21 -20.12 -0.12
C PRO A 105 -12.89 -21.10 -1.26
N GLY A 106 -11.88 -21.96 -1.06
CA GLY A 106 -11.46 -22.96 -2.05
C GLY A 106 -10.47 -22.47 -3.12
N THR A 107 -10.04 -21.20 -3.10
CA THR A 107 -9.01 -20.69 -4.02
C THR A 107 -7.61 -20.68 -3.38
N LYS A 108 -6.57 -20.79 -4.23
CA LYS A 108 -5.17 -20.67 -3.78
C LYS A 108 -4.89 -19.25 -3.30
N GLN A 109 -4.25 -19.13 -2.14
CA GLN A 109 -3.86 -17.86 -1.53
C GLN A 109 -2.40 -17.54 -1.83
N TYR A 110 -2.12 -16.25 -2.00
CA TYR A 110 -0.81 -15.74 -2.36
C TYR A 110 -0.37 -14.61 -1.41
N VAL A 111 0.95 -14.47 -1.30
CA VAL A 111 1.63 -13.43 -0.53
C VAL A 111 2.54 -12.67 -1.48
N VAL A 112 2.62 -11.35 -1.31
CA VAL A 112 3.66 -10.54 -1.94
C VAL A 112 4.82 -10.43 -0.95
N ASP A 113 5.96 -11.05 -1.27
CA ASP A 113 7.17 -11.04 -0.45
C ASP A 113 8.21 -10.10 -1.05
N ALA A 114 8.47 -8.99 -0.34
CA ALA A 114 9.48 -8.01 -0.74
C ALA A 114 10.86 -8.27 -0.11
N SER A 115 11.10 -9.43 0.51
CA SER A 115 12.34 -9.75 1.22
C SER A 115 13.57 -9.70 0.32
N ARG A 116 13.46 -10.24 -0.90
CA ARG A 116 14.55 -10.31 -1.89
C ARG A 116 14.44 -9.28 -3.00
N MET A 117 13.23 -9.03 -3.48
CA MET A 117 12.95 -8.15 -4.61
C MET A 117 11.74 -7.28 -4.28
N GLY A 118 11.82 -5.99 -4.59
CA GLY A 118 10.74 -5.04 -4.34
C GLY A 118 11.20 -3.61 -4.57
N ASN A 119 10.27 -2.68 -4.47
CA ASN A 119 10.52 -1.24 -4.58
C ASN A 119 10.60 -0.58 -3.19
N GLU A 120 10.86 0.72 -3.17
CA GLU A 120 11.05 1.54 -1.96
C GLU A 120 9.89 1.48 -0.95
N THR A 121 8.68 1.11 -1.37
CA THR A 121 7.53 1.00 -0.46
C THR A 121 7.72 -0.10 0.59
N ARG A 122 8.64 -1.04 0.36
CA ARG A 122 9.06 -2.05 1.35
C ARG A 122 9.70 -1.44 2.60
N TYR A 123 10.14 -0.17 2.53
CA TYR A 123 10.78 0.56 3.62
C TYR A 123 9.85 1.57 4.32
N PHE A 124 8.56 1.60 3.99
CA PHE A 124 7.60 2.37 4.78
C PHE A 124 7.44 1.70 6.14
N ASN A 125 7.82 2.40 7.20
CA ASN A 125 7.79 1.85 8.55
C ASN A 125 6.41 1.85 9.18
N HIS A 126 6.30 1.14 10.31
CA HIS A 126 5.08 1.14 11.11
C HIS A 126 4.92 2.43 11.91
N ALA A 127 3.69 2.92 11.99
CA ALA A 127 3.22 3.77 13.08
C ALA A 127 1.83 3.30 13.54
N CYS A 128 1.56 3.39 14.85
CA CYS A 128 0.31 2.89 15.43
C CYS A 128 -0.88 3.83 15.16
N GLY A 129 -2.04 3.24 14.83
CA GLY A 129 -3.31 3.94 14.77
C GLY A 129 -3.28 5.19 13.89
N ASP A 130 -3.67 6.33 14.47
CA ASP A 130 -3.75 7.61 13.77
C ASP A 130 -2.40 8.31 13.57
N ALA A 131 -1.33 7.87 14.23
CA ALA A 131 0.02 8.38 14.00
C ALA A 131 0.54 8.03 12.60
N ALA A 132 0.06 6.93 12.02
CA ALA A 132 0.33 6.59 10.63
C ALA A 132 -0.19 7.68 9.69
N ASN A 133 0.70 8.20 8.85
CA ASN A 133 0.40 9.27 7.90
C ASN A 133 0.05 8.76 6.50
N LEU A 134 0.25 7.46 6.24
CA LEU A 134 -0.17 6.77 5.03
C LEU A 134 -1.37 5.86 5.28
N LYS A 135 -2.11 5.59 4.20
CA LYS A 135 -3.14 4.56 4.13
C LYS A 135 -2.77 3.54 3.06
N ALA A 136 -2.78 2.26 3.45
CA ALA A 136 -2.78 1.14 2.52
C ALA A 136 -4.20 0.86 2.01
N VAL A 137 -4.34 0.74 0.69
CA VAL A 137 -5.61 0.55 -0.03
C VAL A 137 -5.44 -0.61 -1.01
N SER A 138 -6.36 -1.57 -1.00
CA SER A 138 -6.35 -2.65 -1.99
C SER A 138 -6.88 -2.15 -3.34
N LEU A 139 -6.18 -2.48 -4.43
CA LEU A 139 -6.65 -2.26 -5.80
C LEU A 139 -7.37 -3.50 -6.31
N LEU A 140 -8.66 -3.38 -6.61
CA LEU A 140 -9.39 -4.39 -7.39
C LEU A 140 -9.12 -4.14 -8.87
N SER A 141 -8.18 -4.90 -9.43
CA SER A 141 -7.94 -4.88 -10.86
C SER A 141 -9.04 -5.66 -11.59
N ARG A 142 -9.71 -5.01 -12.56
CA ARG A 142 -10.65 -5.70 -13.46
C ARG A 142 -9.84 -6.49 -14.49
N GLY A 143 -9.51 -7.74 -14.18
CA GLY A 143 -8.87 -8.68 -15.12
C GLY A 143 -7.67 -9.44 -14.58
N ASN A 144 -7.09 -9.01 -13.45
CA ASN A 144 -6.09 -9.79 -12.73
C ASN A 144 -6.51 -9.94 -11.26
N LEU A 145 -7.23 -11.04 -10.98
CA LEU A 145 -7.72 -11.41 -9.66
C LEU A 145 -6.65 -12.06 -8.77
N LEU A 146 -5.41 -12.22 -9.26
CA LEU A 146 -4.34 -12.85 -8.48
C LEU A 146 -3.59 -11.83 -7.61
N THR A 147 -3.73 -10.54 -7.90
CA THR A 147 -2.92 -9.48 -7.29
C THR A 147 -3.80 -8.27 -6.97
N ASN A 148 -4.58 -8.30 -5.87
CA ASN A 148 -5.05 -7.03 -5.30
C ASN A 148 -3.83 -6.23 -4.84
N ASN A 149 -3.33 -5.36 -5.70
CA ASN A 149 -2.14 -4.60 -5.38
C ASN A 149 -2.40 -3.70 -4.17
N MET A 150 -1.50 -3.72 -3.19
CA MET A 150 -1.57 -2.77 -2.07
C MET A 150 -0.99 -1.43 -2.53
N LEU A 151 -1.79 -0.39 -2.44
CA LEU A 151 -1.47 0.98 -2.85
C LEU A 151 -1.30 1.85 -1.62
N PHE A 152 -0.37 2.81 -1.66
CA PHE A 152 -0.18 3.77 -0.59
C PHE A 152 -0.64 5.18 -0.98
N PHE A 153 -1.43 5.80 -0.11
CA PHE A 153 -1.87 7.19 -0.23
C PHE A 153 -1.59 7.98 1.04
N THR A 154 -1.31 9.27 0.93
CA THR A 154 -1.19 10.15 2.10
C THR A 154 -2.57 10.41 2.73
N LYS A 155 -2.70 10.20 4.04
CA LYS A 155 -3.92 10.52 4.82
C LYS A 155 -4.08 12.01 5.07
N ARG A 156 -2.97 12.74 5.13
CA ARG A 156 -2.91 14.18 5.36
C ARG A 156 -1.76 14.77 4.57
N THR A 157 -1.63 16.09 4.60
CA THR A 157 -0.42 16.74 4.11
C THR A 157 0.78 16.29 4.95
N ILE A 158 1.84 15.89 4.27
CA ILE A 158 3.12 15.46 4.85
C ILE A 158 4.10 16.61 4.74
N SER A 159 4.81 16.89 5.83
CA SER A 159 5.82 17.95 5.87
C SER A 159 7.12 17.50 5.21
N LYS A 160 7.91 18.45 4.71
CA LYS A 160 9.28 18.16 4.25
C LYS A 160 10.10 17.59 5.42
N GLY A 161 10.81 16.49 5.16
CA GLY A 161 11.64 15.76 6.13
C GLY A 161 10.86 14.77 7.00
N GLU A 162 9.55 14.65 6.84
CA GLU A 162 8.73 13.74 7.65
C GLU A 162 8.87 12.28 7.15
N GLU A 163 8.96 11.34 8.09
CA GLU A 163 8.99 9.89 7.82
C GLU A 163 7.62 9.43 7.30
N LEU A 164 7.60 8.59 6.28
CA LEU A 164 6.39 8.00 5.70
C LEU A 164 6.09 6.66 6.38
N THR A 165 4.95 6.58 7.05
CA THR A 165 4.59 5.44 7.91
C THR A 165 3.16 4.98 7.69
N PHE A 166 2.93 3.68 7.83
CA PHE A 166 1.58 3.09 7.74
C PHE A 166 1.31 2.09 8.87
N SER A 167 0.05 1.73 9.08
CA SER A 167 -0.27 0.64 10.01
C SER A 167 0.01 -0.70 9.34
N TYR A 168 0.98 -1.46 9.86
CA TYR A 168 1.25 -2.83 9.40
C TYR A 168 0.10 -3.79 9.72
N ARG A 169 -0.78 -3.39 10.65
CA ARG A 169 -1.95 -4.16 11.06
C ARG A 169 -3.18 -3.67 10.30
N GLY A 170 -3.93 -4.62 9.74
CA GLY A 170 -5.30 -4.39 9.26
C GLY A 170 -6.27 -4.19 10.44
N LYS A 171 -7.51 -3.76 10.16
CA LYS A 171 -8.53 -3.46 11.19
C LYS A 171 -8.86 -4.65 12.11
N ASP A 172 -8.51 -5.88 11.74
CA ASP A 172 -8.98 -7.12 12.39
C ASP A 172 -7.86 -7.99 13.01
N MET A 173 -6.64 -7.45 13.21
CA MET A 173 -5.56 -8.21 13.87
C MET A 173 -5.45 -7.84 15.35
N GLU A 174 -5.73 -8.80 16.23
CA GLU A 174 -5.51 -8.66 17.68
C GLU A 174 -4.07 -8.24 18.00
N GLU A 175 -3.90 -7.50 19.09
CA GLU A 175 -2.57 -7.10 19.56
C GLU A 175 -1.72 -8.33 19.88
N GLN A 176 -0.65 -8.53 19.09
CA GLN A 176 0.40 -9.45 19.46
C GLN A 176 1.06 -8.97 20.76
N LYS A 177 0.82 -9.71 21.86
CA LYS A 177 1.41 -9.47 23.19
C LYS A 177 2.92 -9.78 23.27
N SER A 178 3.50 -10.30 22.20
CA SER A 178 4.94 -10.58 22.06
C SER A 178 5.49 -9.96 20.78
N GLY A 179 6.67 -9.33 20.87
CA GLY A 179 7.34 -8.64 19.75
C GLY A 179 8.09 -7.38 20.18
N ILE A 180 8.77 -6.73 19.23
CA ILE A 180 9.43 -5.42 19.43
C ILE A 180 8.34 -4.35 19.51
N ARG A 181 8.42 -3.47 20.52
CA ARG A 181 7.46 -2.35 20.67
C ARG A 181 7.60 -1.36 19.52
N CYS A 182 6.49 -0.76 19.10
CA CYS A 182 6.51 0.35 18.15
C CYS A 182 7.37 1.49 18.73
N LEU A 183 8.20 2.07 17.86
CA LEU A 183 9.11 3.18 18.16
C LEU A 183 8.50 4.52 17.76
#